data_AF-A0A822C6E6-F1
#
_entry.id   AF-A0A822C6E6-F1
#
_cell.length_a   1.000
_cell.length_b   1.000
_cell.length_c   1.000
_cell.angle_alpha   90.00
_cell.angle_beta   90.00
_cell.angle_gamma   90.00
#
_symmetry.space_group_name_H-M   'P 1'
#
loop_
_entity.id
_entity.type
_entity.pdbx_description
1 polymer ?
#
loop_
_entity_poly.entity_id
_entity_poly.type
_entity_poly.pdbx_seq_one_letter_code
_entity_poly.pdbx_strand_id
1 'polypeptide(L)'
;MKLNYLQLINVKKKTSDFKAVDLRNFIDAKFYEVTDLKKDINDPYVRSERSCRRDLKKWGAKFEKNSQRPYFEGHERDDVVNNRNMFINYFLSRENHYYTLTDDETPSWISPTRRPCILMCHDESTFRSAEVSAKRWVMNENSGLFSKDRGRSYMVSDFLVQHPSGPFFSLNDTEWKEAIKKYPTLDQINDVEYVERSVTASINIGTDYYFDNNTILEQFERLYQMLEFKKEFQNHDIEIIVDNARTHTAKSYSLNDF
;
A
#
# COMPACT_ATOMS: atom_id res chain seq x y z
N MET A 1 -30.73 27.74 -18.10
CA MET A 1 -30.31 27.29 -16.75
C MET A 1 -28.78 27.41 -16.65
N LYS A 2 -28.23 28.43 -15.96
CA LYS A 2 -26.80 28.48 -15.62
C LYS A 2 -26.58 27.56 -14.41
N LEU A 3 -26.44 26.27 -14.67
CA LEU A 3 -26.03 25.29 -13.66
C LEU A 3 -24.58 25.59 -13.26
N ASN A 4 -24.36 25.99 -12.00
CA ASN A 4 -23.04 26.24 -11.46
C ASN A 4 -22.46 24.92 -10.94
N TYR A 5 -21.27 24.55 -11.42
CA TYR A 5 -20.56 23.30 -11.13
C TYR A 5 -20.35 23.02 -9.62
N LEU A 6 -20.38 24.07 -8.78
CA LEU A 6 -20.36 23.94 -7.32
C LEU A 6 -21.48 23.05 -6.76
N GLN A 7 -22.65 22.98 -7.43
CA GLN A 7 -23.73 22.08 -7.03
C GLN A 7 -23.46 20.60 -7.40
N LEU A 8 -22.65 20.34 -8.44
CA LEU A 8 -22.26 18.99 -8.87
C LEU A 8 -21.18 18.36 -7.97
N ILE A 9 -20.23 19.16 -7.48
CA ILE A 9 -19.16 18.68 -6.58
C ILE A 9 -19.73 18.22 -5.22
N ASN A 10 -20.74 18.92 -4.68
CA ASN A 10 -21.30 18.57 -3.37
C ASN A 10 -22.02 17.21 -3.35
N VAL A 11 -22.49 16.70 -4.50
CA VAL A 11 -23.17 15.40 -4.59
C VAL A 11 -22.19 14.21 -4.58
N LYS A 12 -20.92 14.42 -4.94
CA LYS A 12 -19.90 13.34 -5.04
C LYS A 12 -18.59 13.61 -4.29
N LYS A 13 -18.55 14.52 -3.31
CA LYS A 13 -17.35 14.78 -2.48
C LYS A 13 -16.70 13.53 -1.86
N LYS A 14 -17.45 12.43 -1.69
CA LYS A 14 -16.93 11.17 -1.15
C LYS A 14 -16.21 10.27 -2.17
N THR A 15 -16.45 10.42 -3.48
CA THR A 15 -15.91 9.52 -4.50
C THR A 15 -15.18 10.31 -5.57
N SER A 16 -13.89 10.08 -5.69
CA SER A 16 -12.92 10.75 -6.56
C SER A 16 -13.02 10.43 -8.06
N ASP A 17 -14.06 9.71 -8.49
CA ASP A 17 -14.23 9.15 -9.84
C ASP A 17 -15.48 9.74 -10.54
N PHE A 18 -15.35 10.99 -11.03
CA PHE A 18 -16.40 11.67 -11.78
C PHE A 18 -16.25 11.41 -13.29
N LYS A 19 -17.28 10.79 -13.89
CA LYS A 19 -17.34 10.47 -15.32
C LYS A 19 -18.34 11.37 -16.05
N ALA A 20 -18.19 11.53 -17.37
CA ALA A 20 -19.15 12.30 -18.17
C ALA A 20 -20.57 11.70 -18.16
N VAL A 21 -20.70 10.40 -17.94
CA VAL A 21 -21.99 9.73 -17.69
C VAL A 21 -22.67 10.26 -16.43
N ASP A 22 -21.90 10.59 -15.39
CA ASP A 22 -22.46 11.16 -14.16
C ASP A 22 -23.08 12.53 -14.43
N LEU A 23 -22.38 13.38 -15.20
CA LEU A 23 -22.91 14.67 -15.62
C LEU A 23 -24.19 14.51 -16.45
N ARG A 24 -24.20 13.55 -17.37
CA ARG A 24 -25.38 13.23 -18.19
C ARG A 24 -26.58 12.89 -17.33
N ASN A 25 -26.40 11.94 -16.41
CA ASN A 25 -27.48 11.47 -15.52
C ASN A 25 -27.95 12.59 -14.59
N PHE A 26 -27.03 13.44 -14.10
CA PHE A 26 -27.38 14.59 -13.27
C PHE A 26 -28.20 15.64 -14.02
N ILE A 27 -27.77 16.03 -15.24
CA ILE A 27 -28.50 17.02 -16.05
C ILE A 27 -29.91 16.50 -16.38
N ASP A 28 -30.00 15.23 -16.71
CA ASP A 28 -31.25 14.56 -17.02
C ASP A 28 -32.20 14.58 -15.82
N ALA A 29 -31.75 14.12 -14.65
CA ALA A 29 -32.54 14.17 -13.41
C ALA A 29 -32.98 15.61 -13.06
N LYS A 30 -32.07 16.59 -13.16
CA LYS A 30 -32.39 18.00 -12.85
C LYS A 30 -33.35 18.64 -13.83
N PHE A 31 -33.36 18.22 -15.09
CA PHE A 31 -34.33 18.73 -16.06
C PHE A 31 -35.75 18.35 -15.65
N TYR A 32 -36.00 17.07 -15.35
CA TYR A 32 -37.34 16.60 -14.95
C TYR A 32 -37.75 17.15 -13.58
N GLU A 33 -36.80 17.27 -12.63
CA GLU A 33 -37.05 17.92 -11.33
C GLU A 33 -37.53 19.38 -11.49
N VAL A 34 -36.90 20.16 -12.37
CA VAL A 34 -37.21 21.60 -12.53
C VAL A 34 -38.41 21.85 -13.43
N THR A 35 -38.71 20.93 -14.35
CA THR A 35 -39.83 21.07 -15.29
C THR A 35 -41.12 20.41 -14.80
N ASP A 36 -41.05 19.64 -13.71
CA ASP A 36 -42.15 18.81 -13.18
C ASP A 36 -42.75 17.83 -14.22
N LEU A 37 -41.96 17.52 -15.25
CA LEU A 37 -42.31 16.54 -16.28
C LEU A 37 -41.99 15.14 -15.77
N LYS A 38 -42.83 14.16 -16.15
CA LYS A 38 -42.54 12.74 -15.90
C LYS A 38 -41.68 12.20 -17.03
N LYS A 39 -40.56 11.58 -16.67
CA LYS A 39 -39.69 10.88 -17.60
C LYS A 39 -40.26 9.50 -17.96
N ASP A 40 -40.37 9.18 -19.25
CA ASP A 40 -40.59 7.80 -19.71
C ASP A 40 -39.27 7.02 -19.69
N ILE A 41 -39.33 5.72 -19.41
CA ILE A 41 -38.15 4.85 -19.40
C ILE A 41 -37.47 4.75 -20.79
N ASN A 42 -38.24 4.97 -21.86
CA ASN A 42 -37.76 4.95 -23.24
C ASN A 42 -37.26 6.32 -23.73
N ASP A 43 -37.44 7.38 -22.94
CA ASP A 43 -36.99 8.71 -23.33
C ASP A 43 -35.47 8.76 -23.41
N PRO A 44 -34.92 9.35 -24.50
CA PRO A 44 -33.49 9.59 -24.57
C PRO A 44 -33.09 10.60 -23.48
N TYR A 45 -31.83 10.49 -23.03
CA TYR A 45 -31.29 11.47 -22.09
C TYR A 45 -31.31 12.87 -22.69
N VAL A 46 -31.66 13.86 -21.85
CA VAL A 46 -31.71 15.30 -22.21
C VAL A 46 -30.43 15.77 -22.90
N ARG A 47 -29.28 15.21 -22.49
CA ARG A 47 -27.98 15.37 -23.14
C ARG A 47 -27.36 14.00 -23.36
N SER A 48 -26.58 13.85 -24.43
CA SER A 48 -25.73 12.66 -24.60
C SER A 48 -24.45 12.76 -23.77
N GLU A 49 -23.82 11.61 -23.49
CA GLU A 49 -22.51 11.57 -22.81
C GLU A 49 -21.45 12.36 -23.61
N ARG A 50 -21.47 12.23 -24.94
CA ARG A 50 -20.56 12.96 -25.84
C ARG A 50 -20.69 14.47 -25.69
N SER A 51 -21.92 14.98 -25.57
CA SER A 51 -22.17 16.40 -25.32
C SER A 51 -21.66 16.81 -23.94
N CYS A 52 -21.89 15.99 -22.91
CA CYS A 52 -21.39 16.24 -21.56
C CYS A 52 -19.85 16.29 -21.50
N ARG A 53 -19.13 15.45 -22.25
CA ARG A 53 -17.65 15.53 -22.37
C ARG A 53 -17.20 16.86 -22.98
N ARG A 54 -17.93 17.40 -23.96
CA ARG A 54 -17.62 18.71 -24.57
C ARG A 54 -17.88 19.84 -23.58
N ASP A 55 -18.97 19.76 -22.83
CA ASP A 55 -19.32 20.75 -21.81
C ASP A 55 -18.26 20.78 -20.69
N LEU A 56 -17.80 19.61 -20.23
CA LEU A 56 -16.69 19.52 -19.26
C LEU A 56 -15.42 20.21 -19.75
N LYS A 57 -14.99 19.96 -21.00
CA LYS A 57 -13.84 20.66 -21.58
C LYS A 57 -14.04 22.18 -21.65
N LYS A 58 -15.24 22.62 -22.06
CA LYS A 58 -15.58 24.05 -22.12
C LYS A 58 -15.58 24.73 -20.75
N TRP A 59 -15.90 23.98 -19.70
CA TRP A 59 -15.84 24.47 -18.32
C TRP A 59 -14.43 24.48 -17.75
N GLY A 60 -13.43 23.98 -18.49
CA GLY A 60 -12.03 23.95 -18.06
C GLY A 60 -11.53 22.59 -17.58
N ALA A 61 -12.36 21.53 -17.66
CA ALA A 61 -11.98 20.21 -17.19
C ALA A 61 -11.00 19.56 -18.15
N LYS A 62 -9.91 19.00 -17.62
CA LYS A 62 -8.93 18.20 -18.34
C LYS A 62 -9.15 16.72 -18.06
N PHE A 63 -8.93 15.87 -19.06
CA PHE A 63 -8.96 14.42 -18.89
C PHE A 63 -7.51 13.92 -18.84
N GLU A 64 -6.99 13.77 -17.62
CA GLU A 64 -5.56 13.53 -17.40
C GLU A 64 -5.31 12.14 -16.83
N LYS A 65 -4.10 11.61 -17.11
CA LYS A 65 -3.58 10.44 -16.41
C LYS A 65 -3.30 10.83 -14.97
N ASN A 66 -3.63 9.93 -14.05
CA ASN A 66 -3.34 10.13 -12.64
C ASN A 66 -1.81 10.20 -12.43
N SER A 67 -1.26 11.40 -12.29
CA SER A 67 0.18 11.64 -12.12
C SER A 67 0.53 12.23 -10.75
N GLN A 68 -0.46 12.47 -9.89
CA GLN A 68 -0.21 13.11 -8.60
C GLN A 68 0.29 12.10 -7.57
N ARG A 69 1.60 12.20 -7.30
CA ARG A 69 2.29 11.69 -6.11
C ARG A 69 1.79 12.48 -4.90
N PRO A 70 1.01 11.87 -3.98
CA PRO A 70 0.39 12.57 -2.84
C PRO A 70 1.36 13.08 -1.77
N TYR A 71 2.60 12.60 -1.78
CA TYR A 71 3.48 12.58 -0.62
C TYR A 71 4.59 13.63 -0.68
N PHE A 72 4.37 14.82 -1.24
CA PHE A 72 5.41 15.86 -1.27
C PHE A 72 5.33 16.84 -0.10
N GLU A 73 4.14 17.06 0.45
CA GLU A 73 3.95 18.09 1.47
C GLU A 73 4.50 17.61 2.82
N GLY A 74 5.63 18.19 3.25
CA GLY A 74 6.30 17.88 4.51
C GLY A 74 7.64 17.15 4.40
N HIS A 75 7.98 16.60 3.21
CA HIS A 75 9.24 15.86 2.99
C HIS A 75 10.48 16.76 2.95
N GLU A 76 10.29 18.05 2.68
CA GLU A 76 11.34 19.07 2.56
C GLU A 76 11.49 19.91 3.83
N ARG A 77 10.76 19.61 4.91
CA ARG A 77 10.97 20.30 6.19
C ARG A 77 12.35 19.98 6.72
N ASP A 78 13.02 20.97 7.31
CA ASP A 78 14.41 20.83 7.78
C ASP A 78 14.59 19.65 8.75
N ASP A 79 13.65 19.43 9.67
CA ASP A 79 13.68 18.30 10.60
C ASP A 79 13.61 16.95 9.88
N VAL A 80 12.76 16.84 8.86
CA VAL A 80 12.60 15.62 8.04
C VAL A 80 13.83 15.37 7.18
N VAL A 81 14.39 16.41 6.57
CA VAL A 81 15.61 16.32 5.76
C VAL A 81 16.80 15.93 6.63
N ASN A 82 16.94 16.53 7.82
CA ASN A 82 17.99 16.17 8.78
C ASN A 82 17.89 14.71 9.22
N ASN A 83 16.69 14.25 9.60
CA ASN A 83 16.48 12.84 9.96
C ASN A 83 16.78 11.89 8.80
N ARG A 84 16.37 12.24 7.57
CA ARG A 84 16.69 11.46 6.37
C ARG A 84 18.20 11.37 6.13
N ASN A 85 18.92 12.48 6.28
CA ASN A 85 20.37 12.50 6.13
C ASN A 85 21.06 11.65 7.20
N MET A 86 20.60 11.70 8.46
CA MET A 86 21.11 10.82 9.52
C MET A 86 20.87 9.35 9.20
N PHE A 87 19.66 9.01 8.74
CA PHE A 87 19.29 7.65 8.34
C PHE A 87 20.16 7.15 7.19
N ILE A 88 20.36 7.94 6.13
CA ILE A 88 21.21 7.57 4.99
C ILE A 88 22.67 7.39 5.45
N ASN A 89 23.19 8.34 6.24
CA ASN A 89 24.57 8.28 6.74
C ASN A 89 24.81 7.05 7.62
N TYR A 90 23.81 6.60 8.39
CA TYR A 90 23.88 5.35 9.15
C TYR A 90 24.20 4.16 8.24
N PHE A 91 23.44 3.97 7.16
CA PHE A 91 23.65 2.84 6.24
C PHE A 91 24.95 2.98 5.43
N LEU A 92 25.27 4.18 4.93
CA LEU A 92 26.51 4.42 4.21
C LEU A 92 27.74 4.11 5.08
N SER A 93 27.71 4.48 6.37
CA SER A 93 28.80 4.18 7.29
C SER A 93 28.99 2.69 7.59
N ARG A 94 27.98 1.87 7.26
CA ARG A 94 27.91 0.43 7.54
C ARG A 94 27.81 -0.41 6.27
N GLU A 95 28.04 0.16 5.10
CA GLU A 95 27.88 -0.53 3.81
C GLU A 95 28.62 -1.87 3.74
N ASN A 96 29.79 -1.95 4.38
CA ASN A 96 30.66 -3.14 4.41
C ASN A 96 30.16 -4.27 5.33
N HIS A 97 29.04 -4.07 6.05
CA HIS A 97 28.35 -5.10 6.82
C HIS A 97 27.23 -5.79 6.04
N TYR A 98 26.72 -5.19 4.96
CA TYR A 98 25.56 -5.71 4.21
C TYR A 98 25.99 -6.47 2.96
N TYR A 99 25.14 -7.40 2.52
CA TYR A 99 25.23 -7.98 1.19
C TYR A 99 24.77 -6.96 0.15
N THR A 100 25.52 -6.74 -0.91
CA THR A 100 25.14 -5.81 -1.98
C THR A 100 25.16 -6.51 -3.34
N LEU A 101 24.61 -5.86 -4.37
CA LEU A 101 24.67 -6.34 -5.74
C LEU A 101 25.67 -5.50 -6.52
N THR A 102 26.36 -6.10 -7.48
CA THR A 102 27.12 -5.35 -8.48
C THR A 102 26.19 -4.57 -9.40
N ASP A 103 26.65 -3.43 -9.90
CA ASP A 103 25.91 -2.57 -10.85
C ASP A 103 26.03 -3.04 -12.31
N ASP A 104 26.46 -4.28 -12.54
CA ASP A 104 26.64 -4.85 -13.87
C ASP A 104 25.30 -5.21 -14.54
N GLU A 105 25.29 -5.40 -15.87
CA GLU A 105 24.11 -5.86 -16.61
C GLU A 105 23.54 -7.18 -16.06
N THR A 106 24.41 -8.01 -15.46
CA THR A 106 24.04 -9.22 -14.74
C THR A 106 24.50 -9.09 -13.28
N PRO A 107 23.64 -8.59 -12.37
CA PRO A 107 24.04 -8.32 -11.00
C PRO A 107 24.50 -9.59 -10.28
N SER A 108 25.58 -9.47 -9.53
CA SER A 108 26.12 -10.55 -8.68
C SER A 108 26.22 -10.11 -7.23
N TRP A 109 26.08 -11.04 -6.30
CA TRP A 109 26.15 -10.74 -4.88
C TRP A 109 27.58 -10.48 -4.41
N ILE A 110 27.75 -9.38 -3.68
CA ILE A 110 28.98 -9.02 -2.98
C ILE A 110 28.76 -9.33 -1.50
N SER A 111 29.62 -10.18 -0.94
CA SER A 111 29.60 -10.48 0.49
C SER A 111 30.22 -9.34 1.31
N PRO A 112 29.73 -9.10 2.54
CA PRO A 112 30.28 -8.10 3.43
C PRO A 112 31.73 -8.42 3.83
N THR A 113 32.52 -7.37 4.09
CA THR A 113 33.93 -7.49 4.53
C THR A 113 34.10 -7.34 6.04
N ARG A 114 33.04 -6.90 6.75
CA ARG A 114 32.95 -6.82 8.21
C ARG A 114 32.01 -7.91 8.74
N ARG A 115 31.71 -7.87 10.04
CA ARG A 115 30.71 -8.75 10.67
C ARG A 115 29.39 -8.65 9.87
N PRO A 116 28.92 -9.73 9.24
CA PRO A 116 27.74 -9.68 8.38
C PRO A 116 26.48 -9.24 9.12
N CYS A 117 25.68 -8.40 8.47
CA CYS A 117 24.37 -7.97 8.94
C CYS A 117 23.32 -8.29 7.88
N ILE A 118 22.27 -8.99 8.26
CA ILE A 118 21.09 -9.20 7.40
C ILE A 118 20.21 -7.96 7.51
N LEU A 119 20.03 -7.27 6.39
CA LEU A 119 19.06 -6.18 6.29
C LEU A 119 17.71 -6.74 5.86
N MET A 120 16.68 -6.44 6.63
CA MET A 120 15.29 -6.75 6.31
C MET A 120 14.47 -5.48 6.23
N CYS A 121 13.54 -5.41 5.29
CA CYS A 121 12.56 -4.34 5.18
C CYS A 121 11.16 -4.92 5.28
N HIS A 122 10.34 -4.35 6.15
CA HIS A 122 8.95 -4.76 6.35
C HIS A 122 8.00 -3.68 5.84
N ASP A 123 6.95 -4.09 5.15
CA ASP A 123 5.91 -3.20 4.62
C ASP A 123 4.59 -3.96 4.41
N GLU A 124 3.46 -3.25 4.46
CA GLU A 124 2.14 -3.79 4.13
C GLU A 124 1.56 -3.19 2.85
N SER A 125 1.11 -4.06 1.96
CA SER A 125 0.46 -3.69 0.70
C SER A 125 -1.01 -4.09 0.68
N THR A 126 -1.88 -3.14 0.32
CA THR A 126 -3.30 -3.41 0.08
C THR A 126 -3.60 -3.51 -1.41
N PHE A 127 -4.03 -4.68 -1.86
CA PHE A 127 -4.56 -4.92 -3.19
C PHE A 127 -6.08 -4.75 -3.17
N ARG A 128 -6.63 -4.01 -4.13
CA ARG A 128 -8.07 -3.75 -4.23
C ARG A 128 -8.59 -4.27 -5.57
N SER A 129 -9.72 -4.96 -5.56
CA SER A 129 -10.34 -5.50 -6.78
C SER A 129 -11.06 -4.46 -7.64
N ALA A 130 -11.26 -3.23 -7.13
CA ALA A 130 -11.89 -2.18 -7.92
C ALA A 130 -10.92 -1.62 -8.96
N GLU A 131 -11.40 -1.55 -10.21
CA GLU A 131 -10.76 -0.78 -11.27
C GLU A 131 -10.78 0.71 -10.91
N VAL A 132 -9.71 1.21 -10.30
CA VAL A 132 -9.45 2.65 -10.29
C VAL A 132 -9.10 3.06 -11.71
N SER A 133 -9.98 3.82 -12.35
CA SER A 133 -9.70 4.31 -13.71
C SER A 133 -8.45 5.20 -13.66
N ALA A 134 -7.40 4.79 -14.38
CA ALA A 134 -6.13 5.51 -14.45
C ALA A 134 -6.24 6.93 -15.05
N LYS A 135 -7.45 7.32 -15.51
CA LYS A 135 -7.76 8.62 -16.09
C LYS A 135 -9.08 9.14 -15.52
N ARG A 136 -9.13 10.42 -15.17
CA ARG A 136 -10.35 11.08 -14.70
C ARG A 136 -10.47 12.51 -15.24
N TRP A 137 -11.67 13.06 -15.14
CA TRP A 137 -11.89 14.49 -15.41
C TRP A 137 -11.48 15.30 -14.17
N VAL A 138 -10.56 16.24 -14.35
CA VAL A 138 -10.00 17.13 -13.33
C VAL A 138 -10.30 18.58 -13.73
N MET A 139 -10.93 19.36 -12.85
CA MET A 139 -11.25 20.79 -13.09
C MET A 139 -10.27 21.74 -12.39
N ASN A 140 -9.73 21.34 -11.24
CA ASN A 140 -8.81 22.14 -10.43
C ASN A 140 -7.53 21.33 -10.16
N GLU A 141 -6.39 22.01 -10.03
CA GLU A 141 -5.09 21.37 -9.74
C GLU A 141 -5.10 20.60 -8.40
N ASN A 142 -6.00 20.96 -7.48
CA ASN A 142 -6.23 20.28 -6.19
C ASN A 142 -7.33 19.22 -6.28
N SER A 143 -7.22 18.28 -7.22
CA SER A 143 -8.15 17.15 -7.28
C SER A 143 -7.91 16.17 -6.13
N GLY A 144 -8.93 15.95 -5.28
CA GLY A 144 -8.83 15.07 -4.11
C GLY A 144 -8.38 13.64 -4.45
N LEU A 145 -7.73 13.00 -3.49
CA LEU A 145 -7.22 11.63 -3.58
C LEU A 145 -8.31 10.62 -3.94
N PHE A 146 -7.89 9.46 -4.45
CA PHE A 146 -8.84 8.38 -4.65
C PHE A 146 -9.42 7.93 -3.32
N SER A 147 -10.75 7.81 -3.27
CA SER A 147 -11.37 7.14 -2.14
C SER A 147 -10.96 5.67 -2.21
N LYS A 148 -10.21 5.21 -1.20
CA LYS A 148 -9.76 3.81 -1.07
C LYS A 148 -10.92 2.85 -0.71
N ASP A 149 -12.16 3.32 -0.82
CA ASP A 149 -13.37 2.73 -0.23
C ASP A 149 -14.15 1.80 -1.16
N ARG A 150 -13.69 1.61 -2.41
CA ARG A 150 -14.37 0.74 -3.38
C ARG A 150 -13.59 -0.53 -3.66
N GLY A 151 -14.30 -1.66 -3.65
CA GLY A 151 -13.79 -2.98 -3.99
C GLY A 151 -13.34 -3.79 -2.79
N ARG A 152 -13.25 -5.12 -2.97
CA ARG A 152 -12.71 -6.02 -1.96
C ARG A 152 -11.22 -5.73 -1.78
N SER A 153 -10.78 -5.57 -0.53
CA SER A 153 -9.36 -5.55 -0.17
C SER A 153 -8.81 -6.95 0.00
N TYR A 154 -7.52 -7.05 -0.28
CA TYR A 154 -6.65 -8.10 0.19
C TYR A 154 -5.37 -7.42 0.67
N MET A 155 -5.06 -7.52 1.97
CA MET A 155 -3.87 -6.91 2.54
C MET A 155 -2.83 -7.99 2.81
N VAL A 156 -1.62 -7.73 2.35
CA VAL A 156 -0.46 -8.63 2.49
C VAL A 156 0.64 -7.85 3.18
N SER A 157 1.34 -8.51 4.09
CA SER A 157 2.48 -8.00 4.83
C SER A 157 3.63 -8.98 4.71
N ASP A 158 4.85 -8.50 4.50
CA ASP A 158 6.02 -9.36 4.36
C ASP A 158 7.34 -8.66 4.73
N PHE A 159 8.40 -9.46 4.87
CA PHE A 159 9.77 -9.02 5.08
C PHE A 159 10.60 -9.32 3.83
N LEU A 160 11.09 -8.26 3.18
CA LEU A 160 12.10 -8.35 2.14
C LEU A 160 13.48 -8.49 2.75
N VAL A 161 14.26 -9.45 2.26
CA VAL A 161 15.59 -9.76 2.79
C VAL A 161 16.67 -9.46 1.76
N GLN A 162 17.70 -8.72 2.18
CA GLN A 162 18.89 -8.48 1.37
C GLN A 162 19.93 -9.59 1.61
N HIS A 163 19.73 -10.75 0.98
CA HIS A 163 20.63 -11.90 1.12
C HIS A 163 20.59 -12.84 -0.12
N PRO A 164 21.69 -13.54 -0.46
CA PRO A 164 21.73 -14.48 -1.58
C PRO A 164 20.71 -15.63 -1.55
N SER A 165 20.18 -15.97 -0.37
CA SER A 165 19.18 -17.03 -0.20
C SER A 165 17.82 -16.69 -0.84
N GLY A 166 17.56 -15.42 -1.11
CA GLY A 166 16.33 -14.97 -1.75
C GLY A 166 15.76 -13.69 -1.13
N PRO A 167 14.81 -13.05 -1.84
CA PRO A 167 14.26 -11.76 -1.44
C PRO A 167 13.21 -11.86 -0.33
N PHE A 168 12.71 -13.06 0.01
CA PHE A 168 11.70 -13.27 1.03
C PHE A 168 12.21 -14.22 2.11
N PHE A 169 11.87 -13.94 3.36
CA PHE A 169 12.24 -14.82 4.46
C PHE A 169 11.38 -16.09 4.46
N SER A 170 12.04 -17.26 4.37
CA SER A 170 11.40 -18.56 4.59
C SER A 170 12.38 -19.58 5.13
N LEU A 171 11.82 -20.58 5.83
CA LEU A 171 12.53 -21.75 6.30
C LEU A 171 12.44 -22.88 5.27
N ASN A 172 13.51 -23.66 5.14
CA ASN A 172 13.45 -24.91 4.39
C ASN A 172 12.73 -26.01 5.21
N ASP A 173 12.47 -27.16 4.60
CA ASP A 173 11.71 -28.25 5.24
C ASP A 173 12.31 -28.77 6.55
N THR A 174 13.65 -28.78 6.65
CA THR A 174 14.32 -29.26 7.87
C THR A 174 14.23 -28.21 8.96
N GLU A 175 14.54 -26.96 8.63
CA GLU A 175 14.43 -25.83 9.55
C GLU A 175 13.00 -25.67 10.08
N TRP A 176 12.00 -25.81 9.21
CA TRP A 176 10.59 -25.73 9.59
C TRP A 176 10.16 -26.84 10.54
N LYS A 177 10.56 -28.09 10.27
CA LYS A 177 10.25 -29.23 11.15
C LYS A 177 10.84 -29.04 12.55
N GLU A 178 12.03 -28.45 12.64
CA GLU A 178 12.65 -28.09 13.92
C GLU A 178 11.90 -26.94 14.60
N ALA A 179 11.50 -25.93 13.84
CA ALA A 179 10.75 -24.78 14.32
C ALA A 179 9.40 -25.17 14.92
N ILE A 180 8.56 -25.91 14.20
CA ILE A 180 7.24 -26.35 14.70
C ILE A 180 7.34 -27.31 15.89
N LYS A 181 8.46 -28.05 16.01
CA LYS A 181 8.69 -28.92 17.17
C LYS A 181 8.92 -28.11 18.45
N LYS A 182 9.61 -26.97 18.35
CA LYS A 182 9.86 -26.06 19.49
C LYS A 182 8.67 -25.11 19.72
N TYR A 183 8.09 -24.60 18.63
CA TYR A 183 6.99 -23.64 18.61
C TYR A 183 5.79 -24.22 17.84
N PRO A 184 4.98 -25.11 18.44
CA PRO A 184 3.81 -25.70 17.77
C PRO A 184 2.76 -24.68 17.33
N THR A 185 2.77 -23.48 17.91
CA THR A 185 1.89 -22.36 17.53
C THR A 185 2.15 -21.86 16.11
N LEU A 186 3.32 -22.10 15.54
CA LEU A 186 3.65 -21.70 14.17
C LEU A 186 2.78 -22.38 13.10
N ASP A 187 2.21 -23.55 13.42
CA ASP A 187 1.37 -24.37 12.55
C ASP A 187 -0.13 -24.26 12.92
N GLN A 188 -0.49 -23.36 13.84
CA GLN A 188 -1.88 -23.15 14.26
C GLN A 188 -2.59 -22.16 13.33
N ILE A 189 -3.90 -22.36 13.20
CA ILE A 189 -4.78 -21.44 12.46
C ILE A 189 -4.98 -20.20 13.33
N ASN A 190 -4.52 -19.06 12.84
CA ASN A 190 -4.72 -17.74 13.43
C ASN A 190 -5.66 -16.90 12.57
N ASP A 191 -6.10 -15.74 13.08
CA ASP A 191 -6.87 -14.76 12.31
C ASP A 191 -6.06 -14.16 11.14
N VAL A 192 -4.73 -14.34 11.17
CA VAL A 192 -3.78 -14.01 10.10
C VAL A 192 -3.44 -15.28 9.32
N GLU A 193 -3.64 -15.24 8.00
CA GLU A 193 -3.28 -16.32 7.09
C GLU A 193 -1.80 -16.20 6.70
N TYR A 194 -0.97 -17.09 7.25
CA TYR A 194 0.45 -17.17 6.91
C TYR A 194 0.71 -18.08 5.72
N VAL A 195 1.64 -17.68 4.85
CA VAL A 195 2.22 -18.59 3.86
C VAL A 195 3.05 -19.64 4.60
N GLU A 196 2.89 -20.90 4.20
CA GLU A 196 3.60 -22.03 4.79
C GLU A 196 5.12 -21.75 4.84
N ARG A 197 5.77 -22.03 5.98
CA ARG A 197 7.21 -21.83 6.18
C ARG A 197 7.73 -20.39 6.00
N SER A 198 6.83 -19.42 5.90
CA SER A 198 7.16 -18.00 5.72
C SER A 198 6.59 -17.15 6.86
N VAL A 199 7.04 -15.90 6.91
CA VAL A 199 6.48 -14.80 7.70
C VAL A 199 5.52 -13.93 6.88
N THR A 200 5.38 -14.20 5.59
CA THR A 200 4.39 -13.57 4.72
C THR A 200 3.01 -13.82 5.30
N ALA A 201 2.30 -12.74 5.58
CA ALA A 201 1.00 -12.78 6.25
C ALA A 201 -0.03 -12.05 5.40
N SER A 202 -1.26 -12.54 5.42
CA SER A 202 -2.40 -11.86 4.81
C SER A 202 -3.62 -11.91 5.71
N ILE A 203 -4.45 -10.88 5.64
CA ILE A 203 -5.66 -10.78 6.46
C ILE A 203 -6.89 -10.78 5.54
N ASN A 204 -7.82 -11.68 5.87
CA ASN A 204 -9.20 -11.80 5.41
C ASN A 204 -9.50 -11.37 3.96
N ILE A 205 -9.56 -12.35 3.06
CA ILE A 205 -9.95 -12.14 1.66
C ILE A 205 -11.40 -11.65 1.57
N GLY A 206 -11.61 -10.40 1.16
CA GLY A 206 -12.94 -9.88 0.81
C GLY A 206 -13.65 -9.03 1.85
N THR A 207 -13.02 -8.74 2.99
CA THR A 207 -13.51 -7.81 4.02
C THR A 207 -12.54 -6.62 4.19
N ASP A 208 -13.03 -5.50 4.72
CA ASP A 208 -12.22 -4.29 5.00
C ASP A 208 -11.44 -4.43 6.32
N TYR A 209 -10.60 -5.46 6.42
CA TYR A 209 -9.69 -5.64 7.55
C TYR A 209 -8.31 -5.06 7.22
N TYR A 210 -7.63 -4.59 8.27
CA TYR A 210 -6.31 -3.99 8.22
C TYR A 210 -5.41 -4.68 9.24
N PHE A 211 -4.10 -4.65 9.01
CA PHE A 211 -3.13 -4.97 10.05
C PHE A 211 -3.25 -3.93 11.17
N ASP A 212 -3.49 -4.44 12.38
CA ASP A 212 -3.45 -3.68 13.62
C ASP A 212 -2.15 -4.00 14.39
N ASN A 213 -1.96 -3.36 15.54
CA ASN A 213 -0.74 -3.55 16.32
C ASN A 213 -0.54 -5.01 16.76
N ASN A 214 -1.62 -5.75 17.04
CA ASN A 214 -1.52 -7.12 17.53
C ASN A 214 -1.10 -8.06 16.41
N THR A 215 -1.73 -7.94 15.24
CA THR A 215 -1.38 -8.74 14.06
C THR A 215 0.03 -8.46 13.55
N ILE A 216 0.51 -7.22 13.64
CA ILE A 216 1.93 -6.89 13.37
C ILE A 216 2.84 -7.51 14.42
N LEU A 217 2.50 -7.40 15.71
CA LEU A 217 3.30 -8.01 16.78
C LEU A 217 3.40 -9.54 16.60
N GLU A 218 2.29 -10.21 16.33
CA GLU A 218 2.23 -11.65 16.03
C GLU A 218 3.12 -12.03 14.84
N GLN A 219 3.17 -11.18 13.81
CA GLN A 219 4.03 -11.41 12.65
C GLN A 219 5.52 -11.27 13.00
N PHE A 220 5.89 -10.28 13.82
CA PHE A 220 7.25 -10.11 14.31
C PHE A 220 7.67 -11.25 15.26
N GLU A 221 6.77 -11.69 16.15
CA GLU A 221 6.96 -12.87 17.01
C GLU A 221 7.26 -14.11 16.19
N ARG A 222 6.45 -14.34 15.15
CA ARG A 222 6.67 -15.43 14.19
C ARG A 222 8.04 -15.33 13.53
N LEU A 223 8.44 -14.14 13.07
CA LEU A 223 9.76 -13.93 12.49
C LEU A 223 10.87 -14.28 13.48
N TYR A 224 10.82 -13.79 14.71
CA TYR A 224 11.85 -14.06 15.72
C TYR A 224 11.96 -15.55 16.07
N GLN A 225 10.82 -16.23 16.23
CA GLN A 225 10.80 -17.68 16.46
C GLN A 225 11.44 -18.44 15.29
N MET A 226 11.15 -18.04 14.06
CA MET A 226 11.69 -18.70 12.86
C MET A 226 13.16 -18.38 12.62
N LEU A 227 13.62 -17.17 12.96
CA LEU A 227 15.01 -16.73 12.79
C LEU A 227 16.01 -17.62 13.54
N GLU A 228 15.63 -18.19 14.69
CA GLU A 228 16.47 -19.14 15.43
C GLU A 228 16.91 -20.36 14.60
N PHE A 229 16.09 -20.74 13.62
CA PHE A 229 16.31 -21.94 12.80
C PHE A 229 16.94 -21.64 11.45
N LYS A 230 16.94 -20.37 11.01
CA LYS A 230 17.47 -20.00 9.69
C LYS A 230 19.00 -20.12 9.69
N LYS A 231 19.52 -21.24 9.18
CA LYS A 231 20.95 -21.58 9.27
C LYS A 231 21.84 -20.57 8.56
N GLU A 232 21.39 -20.08 7.42
CA GLU A 232 22.10 -19.09 6.61
C GLU A 232 22.30 -17.76 7.35
N PHE A 233 21.46 -17.44 8.35
CA PHE A 233 21.52 -16.18 9.09
C PHE A 233 22.21 -16.34 10.45
N GLN A 234 22.66 -17.55 10.80
CA GLN A 234 23.44 -17.76 12.01
C GLN A 234 24.72 -16.91 11.97
N ASN A 235 25.11 -16.37 13.13
CA ASN A 235 26.25 -15.46 13.30
C ASN A 235 26.16 -14.12 12.55
N HIS A 236 24.98 -13.74 12.05
CA HIS A 236 24.73 -12.42 11.52
C HIS A 236 24.09 -11.52 12.59
N ASP A 237 24.37 -10.23 12.52
CA ASP A 237 23.47 -9.26 13.13
C ASP A 237 22.23 -9.10 12.23
N ILE A 238 21.08 -8.71 12.79
CA ILE A 238 19.84 -8.52 12.03
C ILE A 238 19.34 -7.11 12.26
N GLU A 239 19.09 -6.39 11.19
CA GLU A 239 18.49 -5.06 11.20
C GLU A 239 17.20 -5.08 10.39
N ILE A 240 16.11 -4.65 11.03
CA ILE A 240 14.79 -4.60 10.41
C ILE A 240 14.39 -3.13 10.27
N ILE A 241 14.11 -2.71 9.05
CA ILE A 241 13.57 -1.40 8.72
C ILE A 241 12.06 -1.54 8.57
N VAL A 242 11.33 -0.70 9.29
CA VAL A 242 9.89 -0.50 9.17
C VAL A 242 9.60 0.95 8.80
N ASP A 243 8.41 1.23 8.29
CA ASP A 243 7.94 2.60 8.20
C ASP A 243 7.60 3.15 9.61
N ASN A 244 7.26 4.45 9.68
CA ASN A 244 6.91 5.09 10.95
C ASN A 244 5.38 5.12 11.17
N ALA A 245 4.65 4.11 10.69
CA ALA A 245 3.23 4.00 10.97
C ALA A 245 3.00 3.76 12.46
N ARG A 246 1.87 4.27 12.97
CA ARG A 246 1.51 4.13 14.39
C ARG A 246 1.47 2.68 14.84
N THR A 247 1.17 1.75 13.93
CA THR A 247 1.14 0.31 14.17
C THR A 247 2.50 -0.24 14.58
N HIS A 248 3.59 0.26 14.01
CA HIS A 248 4.96 -0.13 14.36
C HIS A 248 5.49 0.57 15.61
N THR A 249 4.90 1.69 16.04
CA THR A 249 5.44 2.51 17.14
C THR A 249 4.56 2.54 18.39
N ALA A 250 3.48 1.77 18.44
CA ALA A 250 2.46 1.93 19.47
C ALA A 250 2.88 1.51 20.89
N LYS A 251 3.80 0.54 21.04
CA LYS A 251 4.29 0.02 22.32
C LYS A 251 5.72 -0.52 22.18
N SER A 252 6.55 -0.30 23.19
CA SER A 252 7.88 -0.90 23.29
C SER A 252 7.78 -2.35 23.78
N TYR A 253 8.39 -3.28 23.06
CA TYR A 253 8.54 -4.68 23.46
C TYR A 253 10.03 -5.03 23.50
N SER A 254 10.45 -5.81 24.48
CA SER A 254 11.80 -6.35 24.59
C SER A 254 11.88 -7.68 23.85
N LEU A 255 13.03 -8.00 23.25
CA LEU A 255 13.26 -9.34 22.68
C LEU A 255 13.14 -10.46 23.73
N ASN A 256 13.33 -10.13 25.01
CA ASN A 256 13.13 -11.08 26.13
C ASN A 256 11.65 -11.30 26.48
N ASP A 257 10.73 -10.54 25.88
CA ASP A 257 9.29 -10.72 26.09
C ASP A 257 8.71 -11.81 25.18
N PHE A 258 9.53 -12.39 24.30
CA PHE A 258 9.22 -13.46 23.35
C PHE A 258 10.01 -14.73 23.66
#